data_AF-A0A4Q3U4S8-F1
#
_entry.id   AF-A0A4Q3U4S8-F1
#
_cell.length_a   1.000
_cell.length_b   1.000
_cell.length_c   1.000
_cell.angle_alpha   90.00
_cell.angle_beta   90.00
_cell.angle_gamma   90.00
#
_symmetry.space_group_name_H-M   'P 1'
#
loop_
_entity.id
_entity.type
_entity.pdbx_description
1 polymer ?
#
loop_
_entity_poly.entity_id
_entity_poly.type
_entity_poly.pdbx_seq_one_letter_code
_entity_poly.pdbx_strand_id
1 'polypeptide(L)'
;MDRGNGIQTLLMTDVVGSTKLWTNHPTVMPSAIECLEELADSAVGAQGGEVVKKRGEGDSLFCILPNPAAAARAALNLARSIQAQAFPDGVQIRIRTAIHCGLAQMRGADLFGPMPNRCARLREVGHGGQILLSGAARAQIAASDGIALREPDDFPPLRSLTCLRNNLPTQYTSFVGRGELRRELLDRLSEDRLITLTGTGGSGKTRLALQVGAEFIEAFPDGVWFVELAELSSEASIVRAIGDACGHRDLPDVDALKSLTQRLGEKCQALFLIDNAEHAIINIGRVVGALIAALPDLRILTTSREPLRLRGERVYRVPPLSVPPSDCTTSEGLLGSEAGALFLDRARLRLPEFAIRDSNAKPIVEIVRRLDGIPLCLEMAASHVGYLGPEQIAARLHDRFALLGTDDADV
;
A
#
# COMPACT_ATOMS: atom_id res chain seq x y z
N MET A 1 11.63 -25.36 20.01
CA MET A 1 13.06 -24.98 20.02
C MET A 1 13.13 -23.50 20.32
N ASP A 2 13.96 -23.11 21.28
CA ASP A 2 14.21 -21.71 21.61
C ASP A 2 14.84 -21.02 20.39
N ARG A 3 14.08 -20.16 19.71
CA ARG A 3 14.50 -19.51 18.46
C ARG A 3 15.40 -18.32 18.82
N GLY A 4 16.67 -18.59 19.10
CA GLY A 4 17.67 -17.55 19.30
C GLY A 4 17.84 -16.67 18.05
N ASN A 5 18.31 -15.43 18.23
CA ASN A 5 18.78 -14.59 17.13
C ASN A 5 19.91 -15.31 16.39
N GLY A 6 19.73 -15.57 15.08
CA GLY A 6 20.65 -16.38 14.29
C GLY A 6 20.37 -16.31 12.79
N ILE A 7 21.21 -16.94 11.98
CA ILE A 7 20.95 -17.05 10.53
C ILE A 7 19.79 -18.01 10.34
N GLN A 8 18.73 -17.53 9.70
CA GLN A 8 17.58 -18.35 9.31
C GLN A 8 17.49 -18.44 7.79
N THR A 9 16.80 -19.45 7.29
CA THR A 9 16.42 -19.55 5.87
C THR A 9 14.92 -19.42 5.74
N LEU A 10 14.49 -18.48 4.91
CA LEU A 10 13.10 -18.28 4.53
C LEU A 10 12.83 -18.82 3.14
N LEU A 11 11.67 -19.44 3.00
CA LEU A 11 11.03 -19.75 1.73
C LEU A 11 9.66 -19.08 1.72
N MET A 12 9.40 -18.25 0.71
CA MET A 12 8.10 -17.62 0.51
C MET A 12 7.55 -18.00 -0.87
N THR A 13 6.26 -18.28 -0.96
CA THR A 13 5.59 -18.60 -2.23
C THR A 13 4.17 -18.03 -2.27
N ASP A 14 3.63 -17.79 -3.45
CA ASP A 14 2.24 -17.41 -3.75
C ASP A 14 1.82 -17.98 -5.12
N VAL A 15 0.51 -18.01 -5.37
CA VAL A 15 -0.06 -18.33 -6.67
C VAL A 15 -0.03 -17.09 -7.56
N VAL A 16 0.57 -17.23 -8.74
CA VAL A 16 0.65 -16.15 -9.71
C VAL A 16 -0.72 -15.85 -10.30
N GLY A 17 -1.17 -14.60 -10.16
CA GLY A 17 -2.47 -14.16 -10.67
C GLY A 17 -3.65 -14.65 -9.82
N SER A 18 -3.44 -14.92 -8.53
CA SER A 18 -4.46 -15.44 -7.61
C SER A 18 -5.75 -14.63 -7.66
N THR A 19 -5.71 -13.30 -7.68
CA THR A 19 -6.90 -12.44 -7.80
C THR A 19 -7.76 -12.79 -9.02
N LYS A 20 -7.15 -12.97 -10.21
CA LYS A 20 -7.88 -13.34 -11.42
C LYS A 20 -8.46 -14.75 -11.33
N LEU A 21 -7.73 -15.67 -10.69
CA LEU A 21 -8.19 -17.04 -10.49
C LEU A 21 -9.38 -17.10 -9.51
N TRP A 22 -9.36 -16.30 -8.44
CA TRP A 22 -10.48 -16.15 -7.51
C TRP A 22 -11.72 -15.58 -8.19
N THR A 23 -11.56 -14.61 -9.09
CA THR A 23 -12.68 -14.05 -9.87
C THR A 23 -13.24 -15.03 -10.89
N ASN A 24 -12.37 -15.73 -11.64
CA ASN A 24 -12.79 -16.57 -12.76
C ASN A 24 -13.20 -18.00 -12.32
N HIS A 25 -12.64 -18.49 -11.22
CA HIS A 25 -12.83 -19.86 -10.72
C HIS A 25 -13.12 -19.89 -9.20
N PRO A 26 -14.16 -19.17 -8.72
CA PRO A 26 -14.43 -19.01 -7.29
C PRO A 26 -14.77 -20.33 -6.57
N THR A 27 -15.25 -21.35 -7.31
CA THR A 27 -15.59 -22.68 -6.77
C THR A 27 -14.38 -23.60 -6.63
N VAL A 28 -13.33 -23.37 -7.43
CA VAL A 28 -12.13 -24.24 -7.48
C VAL A 28 -11.06 -23.73 -6.51
N MET A 29 -10.91 -22.41 -6.41
CA MET A 29 -9.82 -21.78 -5.66
C MET A 29 -9.74 -22.18 -4.18
N PRO A 30 -10.82 -22.29 -3.39
CA PRO A 30 -10.74 -22.72 -1.99
C PRO A 30 -10.02 -24.08 -1.85
N SER A 31 -10.46 -25.09 -2.60
CA SER A 31 -9.84 -26.42 -2.58
C SER A 31 -8.41 -26.44 -3.14
N ALA A 32 -8.11 -25.53 -4.07
CA ALA A 32 -6.77 -25.41 -4.63
C ALA A 32 -5.77 -24.82 -3.62
N ILE A 33 -6.20 -23.85 -2.81
CA ILE A 33 -5.37 -23.29 -1.73
C ILE A 33 -5.18 -24.29 -0.60
N GLU A 34 -6.22 -25.02 -0.19
CA GLU A 34 -6.09 -26.09 0.81
C GLU A 34 -5.09 -27.16 0.37
N CYS A 35 -5.19 -27.61 -0.90
CA CYS A 35 -4.22 -28.55 -1.47
C CYS A 35 -2.79 -27.99 -1.49
N LEU A 36 -2.62 -26.71 -1.83
CA LEU A 36 -1.33 -26.03 -1.80
C LEU A 36 -0.73 -26.00 -0.39
N GLU A 37 -1.53 -25.70 0.64
CA GLU A 37 -1.11 -25.69 2.04
C GLU A 37 -0.67 -27.08 2.51
N GLU A 38 -1.43 -28.14 2.19
CA GLU A 38 -1.08 -29.52 2.54
C GLU A 38 0.22 -29.98 1.87
N LEU A 39 0.37 -29.68 0.58
CA LEU A 39 1.58 -29.99 -0.17
C LEU A 39 2.79 -29.23 0.39
N ALA A 40 2.60 -27.99 0.82
CA ALA A 40 3.65 -27.20 1.44
C ALA A 40 4.05 -27.71 2.82
N ASP A 41 3.09 -28.03 3.68
CA ASP A 41 3.33 -28.65 5.00
C ASP A 41 4.15 -29.94 4.85
N SER A 42 3.79 -30.79 3.88
CA SER A 42 4.52 -32.03 3.56
C SER A 42 5.94 -31.76 3.04
N ALA A 43 6.08 -30.91 2.02
CA ALA A 43 7.37 -30.64 1.38
C ALA A 43 8.36 -29.94 2.32
N VAL A 44 7.88 -29.01 3.15
CA VAL A 44 8.68 -28.27 4.12
C VAL A 44 9.01 -29.14 5.34
N GLY A 45 8.04 -29.90 5.84
CA GLY A 45 8.23 -30.82 6.96
C GLY A 45 9.25 -31.92 6.66
N ALA A 46 9.24 -32.47 5.44
CA ALA A 46 10.23 -33.46 4.98
C ALA A 46 11.67 -32.93 4.97
N GLN A 47 11.86 -31.61 5.00
CA GLN A 47 13.18 -30.95 5.05
C GLN A 47 13.49 -30.37 6.45
N GLY A 48 12.72 -30.74 7.48
CA GLY A 48 12.90 -30.25 8.84
C GLY A 48 12.54 -28.77 9.02
N GLY A 49 11.73 -28.22 8.12
CA GLY A 49 11.21 -26.86 8.21
C GLY A 49 9.81 -26.78 8.82
N GLU A 50 9.28 -25.57 8.90
CA GLU A 50 7.94 -25.28 9.41
C GLU A 50 7.24 -24.23 8.53
N VAL A 51 5.96 -24.46 8.23
CA VAL A 51 5.08 -23.46 7.60
C VAL A 51 4.44 -22.60 8.69
N VAL A 52 4.59 -21.28 8.59
CA VAL A 52 4.10 -20.31 9.57
C VAL A 52 2.71 -19.82 9.18
N LYS A 53 1.68 -20.52 9.66
CA LYS A 53 0.25 -20.36 9.29
C LYS A 53 -0.42 -19.01 9.65
N LYS A 54 0.32 -18.03 10.21
CA LYS A 54 -0.22 -16.71 10.63
C LYS A 54 0.39 -15.50 9.92
N ARG A 55 1.19 -15.70 8.86
CA ARG A 55 1.93 -14.63 8.17
C ARG A 55 1.70 -14.50 6.67
N GLY A 56 0.91 -15.39 6.08
CA GLY A 56 0.45 -15.23 4.71
C GLY A 56 -0.64 -14.18 4.62
N GLU A 57 -0.45 -13.15 3.79
CA GLU A 57 -1.59 -12.39 3.27
C GLU A 57 -2.11 -13.14 2.03
N GLY A 58 -3.41 -13.48 2.02
CA GLY A 58 -4.02 -14.24 0.93
C GLY A 58 -3.50 -15.67 0.82
N ASP A 59 -3.11 -16.09 -0.39
CA ASP A 59 -2.60 -17.42 -0.75
C ASP A 59 -1.07 -17.56 -0.58
N SER A 60 -0.44 -16.59 0.11
CA SER A 60 1.00 -16.58 0.33
C SER A 60 1.41 -17.53 1.45
N LEU A 61 2.36 -18.43 1.19
CA LEU A 61 2.96 -19.28 2.22
C LEU A 61 4.29 -18.71 2.71
N PHE A 62 4.48 -18.77 4.02
CA PHE A 62 5.70 -18.33 4.71
C PHE A 62 6.32 -19.53 5.43
N CYS A 63 7.53 -19.92 5.05
CA CYS A 63 8.18 -21.13 5.57
C CYS A 63 9.57 -20.82 6.12
N ILE A 64 9.94 -21.46 7.23
CA ILE A 64 11.26 -21.38 7.83
C ILE A 64 11.94 -22.75 7.69
N LEU A 65 13.18 -22.76 7.21
CA LEU A 65 13.95 -23.98 6.96
C LEU A 65 15.34 -23.91 7.59
N PRO A 66 15.95 -25.06 7.91
CA PRO A 66 17.22 -25.12 8.64
C PRO A 66 18.40 -24.58 7.83
N ASN A 67 18.35 -24.66 6.49
CA ASN A 67 19.39 -24.14 5.60
C ASN A 67 18.88 -23.93 4.15
N PRO A 68 19.64 -23.19 3.29
CA PRO A 68 19.24 -22.93 1.91
C PRO A 68 19.06 -24.17 1.02
N ALA A 69 19.84 -25.23 1.24
CA ALA A 69 19.70 -26.47 0.48
C ALA A 69 18.40 -27.21 0.82
N ALA A 70 18.02 -27.25 2.10
CA ALA A 70 16.74 -27.76 2.56
C ALA A 70 15.58 -26.96 1.96
N ALA A 71 15.68 -25.62 1.94
CA ALA A 71 14.68 -24.75 1.32
C ALA A 71 14.53 -25.01 -0.18
N ALA A 72 15.63 -25.17 -0.90
CA ALA A 72 15.59 -25.45 -2.33
C ALA A 72 14.97 -26.82 -2.65
N ARG A 73 15.26 -27.86 -1.85
CA ARG A 73 14.61 -29.19 -1.99
C ARG A 73 13.11 -29.12 -1.70
N ALA A 74 12.70 -28.42 -0.65
CA ALA A 74 11.29 -28.21 -0.34
C ALA A 74 10.57 -27.47 -1.48
N ALA A 75 11.17 -26.39 -1.99
CA ALA A 75 10.63 -25.62 -3.11
C ALA A 75 10.48 -26.46 -4.38
N LEU A 76 11.48 -27.27 -4.72
CA LEU A 76 11.43 -28.16 -5.90
C LEU A 76 10.35 -29.23 -5.77
N ASN A 77 10.24 -29.85 -4.59
CA ASN A 77 9.21 -30.87 -4.34
C ASN A 77 7.81 -30.26 -4.37
N LEU A 78 7.63 -29.07 -3.78
CA LEU A 78 6.36 -28.34 -3.80
C LEU A 78 5.96 -27.99 -5.24
N ALA A 79 6.86 -27.36 -6.00
CA ALA A 79 6.60 -26.97 -7.38
C ALA A 79 6.22 -28.17 -8.28
N ARG A 80 6.93 -29.30 -8.13
CA ARG A 80 6.63 -30.53 -8.87
C ARG A 80 5.27 -31.13 -8.48
N SER A 81 4.95 -31.12 -7.18
CA SER A 81 3.70 -31.69 -6.69
C SER A 81 2.50 -30.88 -7.17
N ILE A 82 2.60 -29.54 -7.16
CA ILE A 82 1.56 -28.65 -7.69
C ILE A 82 1.43 -28.82 -9.21
N GLN A 83 2.53 -28.92 -9.93
CA GLN A 83 2.51 -29.13 -11.38
C GLN A 83 1.88 -30.48 -11.77
N ALA A 84 2.00 -31.49 -10.92
CA ALA A 84 1.37 -32.80 -11.12
C ALA A 84 -0.12 -32.82 -10.73
N GLN A 85 -0.61 -31.81 -10.01
CA GLN A 85 -1.99 -31.76 -9.55
C GLN A 85 -2.93 -31.36 -10.69
N ALA A 86 -3.98 -32.17 -10.90
CA ALA A 86 -5.09 -31.84 -11.79
C ALA A 86 -6.19 -31.14 -10.98
N PHE A 87 -6.33 -29.83 -11.17
CA PHE A 87 -7.44 -29.08 -10.58
C PHE A 87 -8.69 -29.15 -11.47
N PRO A 88 -9.90 -29.07 -10.88
CA PRO A 88 -11.15 -28.98 -11.63
C PRO A 88 -11.13 -27.85 -12.69
N ASP A 89 -11.96 -28.01 -13.72
CA ASP A 89 -12.13 -27.07 -14.84
C ASP A 89 -10.84 -26.78 -15.65
N GLY A 90 -9.81 -27.61 -15.49
CA GLY A 90 -8.53 -27.45 -16.17
C GLY A 90 -7.71 -26.25 -15.65
N VAL A 91 -8.05 -25.72 -14.47
CA VAL A 91 -7.34 -24.60 -13.85
C VAL A 91 -5.87 -24.97 -13.64
N GLN A 92 -4.97 -24.11 -14.11
CA GLN A 92 -3.54 -24.28 -13.88
C GLN A 92 -3.08 -23.35 -12.75
N ILE A 93 -2.72 -23.95 -11.62
CA ILE A 93 -2.07 -23.23 -10.52
C ILE A 93 -0.57 -23.20 -10.77
N ARG A 94 0.00 -22.00 -10.85
CA ARG A 94 1.45 -21.81 -10.93
C ARG A 94 1.90 -20.99 -9.75
N ILE A 95 2.82 -21.54 -8.97
CA ILE A 95 3.44 -20.83 -7.86
C ILE A 95 4.77 -20.21 -8.28
N ARG A 96 5.10 -19.05 -7.71
CA ARG A 96 6.47 -18.52 -7.73
C ARG A 96 7.04 -18.64 -6.32
N THR A 97 8.33 -18.95 -6.22
CA THR A 97 8.99 -19.20 -4.93
C THR A 97 10.26 -18.38 -4.81
N ALA A 98 10.54 -17.86 -3.62
CA ALA A 98 11.83 -17.26 -3.29
C ALA A 98 12.42 -17.84 -2.03
N ILE A 99 13.75 -17.92 -2.01
CA ILE A 99 14.55 -18.42 -0.91
C ILE A 99 15.59 -17.36 -0.53
N HIS A 100 15.56 -16.94 0.73
CA HIS A 100 16.50 -15.97 1.29
C HIS A 100 17.03 -16.44 2.62
N CYS A 101 18.34 -16.33 2.84
CA CYS A 101 18.95 -16.54 4.15
C CYS A 101 19.61 -15.25 4.65
N GLY A 102 19.53 -15.03 5.96
CA GLY A 102 20.04 -13.82 6.59
C GLY A 102 19.83 -13.85 8.09
N LEU A 103 20.32 -12.81 8.76
CA LEU A 103 20.15 -12.66 10.19
C LEU A 103 18.66 -12.40 10.51
N ALA A 104 18.06 -13.31 11.27
CA ALA A 104 16.72 -13.17 11.77
C ALA A 104 16.70 -12.36 13.06
N GLN A 105 15.78 -11.42 13.16
CA GLN A 105 15.44 -10.76 14.42
C GLN A 105 14.12 -11.37 14.91
N MET A 106 14.16 -12.09 16.03
CA MET A 106 12.96 -12.66 16.63
C MET A 106 12.33 -11.67 17.60
N ARG A 107 11.01 -11.51 17.55
CA ARG A 107 10.21 -10.83 18.58
C ARG A 107 9.11 -11.78 19.03
N GLY A 108 9.33 -12.49 20.13
CA GLY A 108 8.48 -13.62 20.52
C GLY A 108 8.63 -14.78 19.52
N ALA A 109 7.52 -15.32 19.03
CA ALA A 109 7.52 -16.37 18.00
C ALA A 109 7.66 -15.83 16.56
N ASP A 110 7.64 -14.51 16.38
CA ASP A 110 7.55 -13.84 15.09
C ASP A 110 8.89 -13.32 14.56
N LEU A 111 9.10 -13.46 13.26
CA LEU A 111 10.31 -13.02 12.55
C LEU A 111 10.21 -11.56 12.08
N PHE A 112 10.86 -10.61 12.74
CA PHE A 112 10.82 -9.20 12.37
C PHE A 112 12.07 -8.74 11.59
N GLY A 113 11.95 -7.58 10.94
CA GLY A 113 13.08 -6.87 10.33
C GLY A 113 13.21 -7.07 8.81
N PRO A 114 14.38 -6.73 8.23
CA PRO A 114 14.55 -6.62 6.78
C PRO A 114 14.54 -7.95 6.03
N MET A 115 14.65 -9.08 6.75
CA MET A 115 14.78 -10.41 6.14
C MET A 115 13.47 -10.90 5.48
N PRO A 116 12.30 -10.92 6.16
CA PRO A 116 11.01 -11.16 5.50
C PRO A 116 10.79 -10.27 4.26
N ASN A 117 11.07 -8.97 4.39
CA ASN A 117 10.85 -8.00 3.31
C ASN A 117 11.74 -8.28 2.09
N ARG A 118 12.99 -8.71 2.30
CA ARG A 118 13.89 -9.11 1.19
C ARG A 118 13.42 -10.39 0.52
N CYS A 119 12.92 -11.35 1.28
CA CYS A 119 12.40 -12.62 0.73
C CYS A 119 11.11 -12.38 -0.07
N ALA A 120 10.18 -11.57 0.45
CA ALA A 120 8.97 -11.15 -0.24
C ALA A 120 9.29 -10.45 -1.57
N ARG A 121 10.18 -9.44 -1.54
CA ARG A 121 10.65 -8.76 -2.75
C ARG A 121 11.28 -9.71 -3.76
N LEU A 122 12.10 -10.66 -3.30
CA LEU A 122 12.69 -11.67 -4.19
C LEU A 122 11.62 -12.57 -4.81
N ARG A 123 10.55 -12.89 -4.10
CA ARG A 123 9.43 -13.68 -4.64
C ARG A 123 8.66 -12.89 -5.69
N GLU A 124 8.37 -11.63 -5.41
CA GLU A 124 7.63 -10.73 -6.30
C GLU A 124 8.30 -10.61 -7.68
N VAL A 125 9.63 -10.68 -7.73
CA VAL A 125 10.36 -10.60 -9.01
C VAL A 125 10.29 -11.88 -9.86
N GLY A 126 9.76 -12.98 -9.30
CA GLY A 126 9.67 -14.29 -9.94
C GLY A 126 8.43 -14.49 -10.81
N HIS A 127 8.56 -15.38 -11.79
CA HIS A 127 7.45 -15.85 -12.63
C HIS A 127 6.87 -17.17 -12.12
N GLY A 128 5.66 -17.51 -12.57
CA GLY A 128 5.00 -18.77 -12.19
C GLY A 128 5.80 -19.98 -12.68
N GLY A 129 6.12 -20.89 -11.77
CA GLY A 129 7.03 -22.04 -11.97
C GLY A 129 8.49 -21.74 -11.64
N GLN A 130 8.84 -20.50 -11.27
CA GLN A 130 10.21 -20.09 -10.99
C GLN A 130 10.53 -20.16 -9.49
N ILE A 131 11.74 -20.63 -9.17
CA ILE A 131 12.31 -20.62 -7.82
C ILE A 131 13.54 -19.72 -7.82
N LEU A 132 13.51 -18.65 -7.02
CA LEU A 132 14.58 -17.66 -6.95
C LEU A 132 15.38 -17.78 -5.66
N LEU A 133 16.69 -17.58 -5.77
CA LEU A 133 17.62 -17.60 -4.66
C LEU A 133 18.28 -16.24 -4.52
N SER A 134 18.26 -15.69 -3.31
CA SER A 134 19.10 -14.53 -3.00
C SER A 134 20.58 -14.92 -3.13
N GLY A 135 21.47 -13.96 -3.43
CA GLY A 135 22.91 -14.22 -3.49
C GLY A 135 23.47 -14.84 -2.20
N ALA A 136 22.91 -14.46 -1.04
CA ALA A 136 23.25 -15.04 0.25
C ALA A 136 22.86 -16.53 0.34
N ALA A 137 21.65 -16.89 -0.10
CA ALA A 137 21.18 -18.28 -0.12
C ALA A 137 21.98 -19.13 -1.12
N ARG A 138 22.25 -18.57 -2.30
CA ARG A 138 23.07 -19.20 -3.35
C ARG A 138 24.47 -19.57 -2.84
N ALA A 139 25.10 -18.67 -2.07
CA ALA A 139 26.44 -18.87 -1.55
C ALA A 139 26.56 -20.04 -0.55
N GLN A 140 25.45 -20.49 0.01
CA GLN A 140 25.41 -21.59 0.99
C GLN A 140 24.91 -22.92 0.39
N ILE A 141 24.59 -22.98 -0.91
CA ILE A 141 24.26 -24.22 -1.61
C ILE A 141 25.52 -24.74 -2.30
N ALA A 142 25.92 -25.95 -1.97
CA ALA A 142 27.08 -26.63 -2.55
C ALA A 142 26.66 -27.58 -3.68
N ALA A 143 27.60 -27.91 -4.57
CA ALA A 143 27.36 -28.89 -5.64
C ALA A 143 26.96 -30.27 -5.10
N SER A 144 27.44 -30.62 -3.90
CA SER A 144 27.10 -31.87 -3.20
C SER A 144 25.65 -31.94 -2.72
N ASP A 145 24.91 -30.83 -2.72
CA ASP A 145 23.50 -30.80 -2.30
C ASP A 145 22.53 -31.35 -3.34
N GLY A 146 23.02 -31.70 -4.54
CA GLY A 146 22.22 -32.29 -5.62
C GLY A 146 21.25 -31.31 -6.28
N ILE A 147 21.44 -30.00 -6.09
CA ILE A 147 20.60 -28.94 -6.66
C ILE A 147 21.37 -28.25 -7.78
N ALA A 148 20.85 -28.37 -9.01
CA ALA A 148 21.39 -27.64 -10.15
C ALA A 148 20.89 -26.19 -10.15
N LEU A 149 21.82 -25.24 -10.02
CA LEU A 149 21.54 -23.81 -10.17
C LEU A 149 21.80 -23.42 -11.63
N ARG A 150 20.86 -22.71 -12.23
CA ARG A 150 20.95 -22.24 -13.61
C ARG A 150 20.57 -20.77 -13.67
N GLU A 151 21.22 -20.02 -14.57
CA GLU A 151 20.67 -18.73 -14.98
C GLU A 151 19.44 -18.99 -15.88
N PRO A 152 18.34 -18.26 -15.70
CA PRO A 152 17.07 -18.62 -16.31
C PRO A 152 17.02 -18.15 -17.77
N ASP A 153 17.54 -18.95 -18.69
CA ASP A 153 17.37 -18.70 -20.14
C ASP A 153 15.93 -19.01 -20.61
N ASP A 154 15.20 -19.85 -19.87
CA ASP A 154 13.85 -20.34 -20.19
C ASP A 154 12.71 -19.47 -19.62
N PHE A 155 13.01 -18.45 -18.83
CA PHE A 155 12.01 -17.51 -18.32
C PHE A 155 12.23 -16.12 -18.92
N PRO A 156 11.17 -15.29 -19.06
CA PRO A 156 11.36 -13.87 -19.29
C PRO A 156 12.30 -13.29 -18.21
N PRO A 157 13.02 -12.19 -18.50
CA PRO A 157 13.89 -11.56 -17.51
C PRO A 157 13.16 -11.40 -16.17
N LEU A 158 13.89 -11.58 -15.07
CA LEU A 158 13.34 -11.38 -13.72
C LEU A 158 12.59 -10.05 -13.70
N ARG A 159 11.43 -10.02 -13.04
CA ARG A 159 10.67 -8.78 -12.87
C ARG A 159 11.45 -7.92 -11.88
N SER A 160 12.58 -7.36 -12.26
CA SER A 160 13.49 -6.64 -11.37
C SER A 160 12.74 -5.57 -10.58
N LEU A 161 13.26 -5.13 -9.44
CA LEU A 161 12.73 -4.02 -8.63
C LEU A 161 12.52 -2.69 -9.43
N THR A 162 12.83 -2.67 -10.72
CA THR A 162 12.53 -1.63 -11.72
C THR A 162 11.24 -1.88 -12.53
N CYS A 163 10.51 -2.98 -12.31
CA CYS A 163 9.23 -3.30 -12.98
C CYS A 163 8.02 -2.66 -12.30
N LEU A 164 8.08 -2.39 -10.99
CA LEU A 164 7.06 -1.62 -10.29
C LEU A 164 7.40 -0.13 -10.42
N ARG A 165 7.28 0.39 -11.63
CA ARG A 165 7.61 1.78 -11.96
C ARG A 165 6.75 2.71 -11.09
N ASN A 166 7.34 3.32 -10.07
CA ASN A 166 6.62 4.29 -9.25
C ASN A 166 7.59 5.27 -8.57
N ASN A 167 7.05 6.40 -8.14
CA ASN A 167 7.74 7.41 -7.36
C ASN A 167 6.97 7.76 -6.07
N LEU A 168 6.15 6.82 -5.55
CA LEU A 168 5.29 7.12 -4.41
C LEU A 168 6.15 7.40 -3.16
N PRO A 169 5.91 8.52 -2.46
CA PRO A 169 6.67 8.85 -1.26
C PRO A 169 6.41 7.84 -0.14
N THR A 170 7.48 7.44 0.55
CA THR A 170 7.40 6.55 1.72
C THR A 170 6.55 7.20 2.82
N GLN A 171 5.52 6.49 3.29
CA GLN A 171 4.68 6.94 4.39
C GLN A 171 5.32 6.56 5.73
N TYR A 172 5.83 7.55 6.47
CA TYR A 172 6.55 7.33 7.75
C TYR A 172 5.65 7.08 8.96
N THR A 173 4.33 7.25 8.79
CA THR A 173 3.35 7.08 9.85
C THR A 173 2.17 6.27 9.32
N SER A 174 1.55 5.48 10.20
CA SER A 174 0.46 4.55 9.87
C SER A 174 -0.72 5.26 9.20
N PHE A 175 -1.43 4.56 8.32
CA PHE A 175 -2.70 5.03 7.77
C PHE A 175 -3.84 4.54 8.66
N VAL A 176 -4.53 5.47 9.33
CA VAL A 176 -5.56 5.16 10.33
C VAL A 176 -6.95 5.53 9.80
N GLY A 177 -7.90 4.59 9.94
CA GLY A 177 -9.28 4.77 9.49
C GLY A 177 -9.46 4.60 7.98
N ARG A 178 -10.67 4.93 7.51
CA ARG A 178 -11.09 4.97 6.09
C ARG A 178 -11.08 3.63 5.39
N GLY A 179 -11.28 2.53 6.13
CA GLY A 179 -11.30 1.18 5.55
C GLY A 179 -12.38 1.00 4.49
N GLU A 180 -13.59 1.55 4.72
CA GLU A 180 -14.70 1.50 3.76
C GLU A 180 -14.43 2.36 2.52
N LEU A 181 -14.11 3.64 2.71
CA LEU A 181 -13.83 4.55 1.60
C LEU A 181 -12.63 4.10 0.76
N ARG A 182 -11.60 3.52 1.39
CA ARG A 182 -10.46 2.93 0.68
C ARG A 182 -10.90 1.77 -0.20
N ARG A 183 -11.69 0.83 0.33
CA ARG A 183 -12.22 -0.32 -0.44
C ARG A 183 -13.06 0.15 -1.62
N GLU A 184 -13.96 1.11 -1.38
CA GLU A 184 -14.79 1.69 -2.44
C GLU A 184 -13.93 2.33 -3.55
N LEU A 185 -12.88 3.09 -3.19
CA LEU A 185 -11.97 3.67 -4.18
C LEU A 185 -11.16 2.62 -4.94
N LEU A 186 -10.73 1.53 -4.29
CA LEU A 186 -10.05 0.41 -4.95
C LEU A 186 -10.96 -0.24 -5.99
N ASP A 187 -12.21 -0.54 -5.64
CA ASP A 187 -13.16 -1.13 -6.58
C ASP A 187 -13.42 -0.19 -7.75
N ARG A 188 -13.60 1.12 -7.48
CA ARG A 188 -13.96 2.11 -8.49
C ARG A 188 -12.81 2.49 -9.41
N LEU A 189 -11.57 2.52 -8.94
CA LEU A 189 -10.40 2.72 -9.80
C LEU A 189 -10.16 1.58 -10.77
N SER A 190 -10.82 0.43 -10.60
CA SER A 190 -10.82 -0.65 -11.60
C SER A 190 -11.81 -0.41 -12.76
N GLU A 191 -12.78 0.50 -12.58
CA GLU A 191 -13.83 0.81 -13.57
C GLU A 191 -13.68 2.21 -14.17
N ASP A 192 -13.50 3.22 -13.30
CA ASP A 192 -13.40 4.62 -13.67
C ASP A 192 -11.98 5.00 -14.10
N ARG A 193 -11.86 5.83 -15.14
CA ARG A 193 -10.56 6.33 -15.65
C ARG A 193 -10.13 7.65 -15.03
N LEU A 194 -11.08 8.44 -14.52
CA LEU A 194 -10.81 9.70 -13.86
C LEU A 194 -11.61 9.79 -12.57
N ILE A 195 -10.88 9.81 -11.46
CA ILE A 195 -11.45 10.03 -10.15
C ILE A 195 -10.85 11.30 -9.56
N THR A 196 -11.68 12.17 -8.99
CA THR A 196 -11.23 13.34 -8.23
C THR A 196 -11.69 13.23 -6.79
N LEU A 197 -10.72 13.15 -5.86
CA LEU A 197 -10.93 13.27 -4.42
C LEU A 197 -11.09 14.74 -4.07
N THR A 198 -12.27 15.11 -3.55
CA THR A 198 -12.60 16.45 -3.07
C THR A 198 -12.76 16.47 -1.56
N GLY A 199 -12.53 17.61 -0.92
CA GLY A 199 -12.64 17.70 0.54
C GLY A 199 -11.86 18.88 1.11
N THR A 200 -12.14 19.20 2.38
CA THR A 200 -11.53 20.32 3.09
C THR A 200 -10.01 20.18 3.22
N GLY A 201 -9.31 21.28 3.49
CA GLY A 201 -7.89 21.25 3.81
C GLY A 201 -7.63 20.36 5.04
N GLY A 202 -6.53 19.61 5.03
CA GLY A 202 -6.19 18.72 6.15
C GLY A 202 -7.02 17.43 6.27
N SER A 203 -8.03 17.23 5.40
CA SER A 203 -8.81 15.99 5.32
C SER A 203 -8.03 14.78 4.80
N GLY A 204 -6.72 14.87 4.49
CA GLY A 204 -5.91 13.70 4.11
C GLY A 204 -6.24 13.09 2.75
N LYS A 205 -6.71 13.89 1.77
CA LYS A 205 -6.95 13.46 0.38
C LYS A 205 -5.70 12.86 -0.26
N THR A 206 -4.57 13.58 -0.18
CA THR A 206 -3.25 13.14 -0.68
C THR A 206 -2.84 11.82 -0.06
N ARG A 207 -3.03 11.67 1.26
CA ARG A 207 -2.67 10.45 1.97
C ARG A 207 -3.52 9.26 1.56
N LEU A 208 -4.82 9.48 1.35
CA LEU A 208 -5.73 8.45 0.83
C LEU A 208 -5.36 8.07 -0.61
N ALA A 209 -5.06 9.04 -1.47
CA ALA A 209 -4.62 8.79 -2.84
C ALA A 209 -3.33 7.98 -2.91
N LEU A 210 -2.35 8.29 -2.06
CA LEU A 210 -1.09 7.56 -1.95
C LEU A 210 -1.30 6.14 -1.42
N GLN A 211 -2.14 5.96 -0.40
CA GLN A 211 -2.48 4.64 0.13
C GLN A 211 -3.14 3.77 -0.95
N VAL A 212 -4.11 4.33 -1.67
CA VAL A 212 -4.80 3.64 -2.76
C VAL A 212 -3.85 3.34 -3.92
N GLY A 213 -3.02 4.31 -4.34
CA GLY A 213 -2.04 4.11 -5.40
C GLY A 213 -1.00 3.04 -5.08
N ALA A 214 -0.60 2.90 -3.80
CA ALA A 214 0.33 1.86 -3.37
C ALA A 214 -0.24 0.44 -3.58
N GLU A 215 -1.54 0.24 -3.38
CA GLU A 215 -2.24 -1.04 -3.61
C GLU A 215 -2.33 -1.39 -5.11
N PHE A 216 -2.22 -0.38 -5.98
CA PHE A 216 -2.32 -0.52 -7.43
C PHE A 216 -0.97 -0.66 -8.15
N ILE A 217 0.15 -0.64 -7.42
CA ILE A 217 1.49 -0.70 -8.01
C ILE A 217 1.65 -1.92 -8.95
N GLU A 218 1.08 -3.07 -8.61
CA GLU A 218 1.15 -4.28 -9.45
C GLU A 218 0.18 -4.29 -10.63
N ALA A 219 -0.87 -3.47 -10.58
CA ALA A 219 -1.94 -3.47 -11.57
C ALA A 219 -1.63 -2.62 -12.82
N PHE A 220 -0.65 -1.70 -12.73
CA PHE A 220 -0.26 -0.78 -13.80
C PHE A 220 1.17 -1.05 -14.27
N PRO A 221 1.36 -1.82 -15.35
CA PRO A 221 2.68 -2.18 -15.89
C PRO A 221 3.56 -0.97 -16.28
N ASP A 222 2.94 0.14 -16.70
CA ASP A 222 3.66 1.37 -17.06
C ASP A 222 3.83 2.33 -15.88
N GLY A 223 3.29 1.96 -14.71
CA GLY A 223 3.65 2.52 -13.42
C GLY A 223 2.56 3.33 -12.71
N VAL A 224 2.84 3.64 -11.45
CA VAL A 224 2.03 4.52 -10.59
C VAL A 224 2.82 5.76 -10.23
N TRP A 225 2.37 6.91 -10.69
CA TRP A 225 3.17 8.15 -10.65
C TRP A 225 2.47 9.23 -9.85
N PHE A 226 3.09 9.63 -8.75
CA PHE A 226 2.72 10.81 -7.98
C PHE A 226 3.26 12.08 -8.65
N VAL A 227 2.35 12.99 -8.96
CA VAL A 227 2.62 14.27 -9.61
C VAL A 227 2.15 15.38 -8.69
N GLU A 228 3.10 16.03 -8.04
CA GLU A 228 2.83 17.18 -7.18
C GLU A 228 2.84 18.47 -8.02
N LEU A 229 1.68 19.11 -8.15
CA LEU A 229 1.55 20.36 -8.89
C LEU A 229 1.78 21.54 -7.93
N ALA A 230 3.04 21.88 -7.68
CA ALA A 230 3.46 22.98 -6.81
C ALA A 230 3.03 24.37 -7.34
N GLU A 231 1.77 24.77 -7.09
CA GLU A 231 1.15 26.02 -7.55
C GLU A 231 1.37 26.34 -9.04
N LEU A 232 1.48 25.30 -9.87
CA LEU A 232 1.73 25.42 -11.29
C LEU A 232 0.49 25.96 -12.01
N SER A 233 0.65 27.04 -12.77
CA SER A 233 -0.46 27.75 -13.41
C SER A 233 -0.52 27.62 -14.94
N SER A 234 0.51 27.15 -15.63
CA SER A 234 0.53 27.02 -17.09
C SER A 234 0.41 25.56 -17.56
N GLU A 235 -0.25 25.32 -18.69
CA GLU A 235 -0.41 23.97 -19.26
C GLU A 235 0.96 23.31 -19.53
N ALA A 236 1.93 24.10 -20.02
CA ALA A 236 3.28 23.60 -20.31
C ALA A 236 4.06 23.19 -19.05
N SER A 237 3.89 23.88 -17.91
CA SER A 237 4.56 23.48 -16.66
C SER A 237 3.91 22.24 -16.04
N ILE A 238 2.58 22.13 -16.12
CA ILE A 238 1.83 20.93 -15.67
C ILE A 238 2.28 19.70 -16.47
N VAL A 239 2.36 19.82 -17.81
CA VAL A 239 2.81 18.72 -18.67
C VAL A 239 4.24 18.30 -18.35
N ARG A 240 5.14 19.25 -18.08
CA ARG A 240 6.51 18.94 -17.64
C ARG A 240 6.54 18.22 -16.30
N ALA A 241 5.78 18.67 -15.31
CA ALA A 241 5.71 18.00 -14.02
C ALA A 241 5.25 16.54 -14.15
N ILE A 242 4.26 16.26 -15.00
CA ILE A 242 3.83 14.89 -15.32
C ILE A 242 4.95 14.11 -16.01
N GLY A 243 5.59 14.70 -17.03
CA GLY A 243 6.71 14.09 -17.74
C GLY A 243 7.88 13.73 -16.84
N ASP A 244 8.29 14.66 -15.98
CA ASP A 244 9.39 14.48 -15.03
C ASP A 244 9.09 13.36 -14.03
N ALA A 245 7.84 13.30 -13.52
CA ALA A 245 7.41 12.25 -12.59
C ALA A 245 7.53 10.85 -13.18
N CYS A 246 7.18 10.66 -14.46
CA CYS A 246 7.27 9.38 -15.17
C CYS A 246 8.58 9.16 -15.94
N GLY A 247 9.60 10.01 -15.73
CA GLY A 247 10.94 9.85 -16.29
C GLY A 247 11.14 10.35 -17.72
N HIS A 248 10.14 11.03 -18.30
CA HIS A 248 10.22 11.69 -19.60
C HIS A 248 10.71 13.13 -19.47
N ARG A 249 11.97 13.27 -19.06
CA ARG A 249 12.67 14.57 -18.98
C ARG A 249 12.85 15.18 -20.37
N ASP A 250 13.13 16.48 -20.43
CA ASP A 250 13.44 17.21 -21.66
C ASP A 250 12.29 17.20 -22.69
N LEU A 251 11.08 17.53 -22.22
CA LEU A 251 9.96 17.83 -23.12
C LEU A 251 10.17 19.21 -23.77
N PRO A 252 9.83 19.36 -25.07
CA PRO A 252 9.93 20.64 -25.76
C PRO A 252 8.96 21.67 -25.18
N ASP A 253 9.30 22.96 -25.29
CA ASP A 253 8.41 24.05 -24.84
C ASP A 253 7.11 24.11 -25.66
N VAL A 254 7.21 23.78 -26.95
CA VAL A 254 6.09 23.71 -27.90
C VAL A 254 5.69 22.25 -28.08
N ASP A 255 4.38 21.97 -28.09
CA ASP A 255 3.81 20.63 -28.27
C ASP A 255 4.22 19.59 -27.21
N ALA A 256 4.62 20.04 -26.00
CA ALA A 256 5.02 19.18 -24.88
C ALA A 256 4.05 18.01 -24.64
N LEU A 257 2.74 18.28 -24.69
CA LEU A 257 1.70 17.28 -24.45
C LEU A 257 1.67 16.19 -25.53
N LYS A 258 1.84 16.58 -26.79
CA LYS A 258 1.92 15.65 -27.92
C LYS A 258 3.19 14.81 -27.83
N SER A 259 4.32 15.41 -27.49
CA SER A 259 5.56 14.67 -27.24
C SER A 259 5.43 13.70 -26.07
N LEU A 260 4.80 14.10 -24.96
CA LEU A 260 4.59 13.23 -23.80
C LEU A 260 3.69 12.04 -24.13
N THR A 261 2.55 12.28 -24.77
CA THR A 261 1.62 11.20 -25.19
C THR A 261 2.29 10.23 -26.17
N GLN A 262 3.09 10.72 -27.12
CA GLN A 262 3.86 9.88 -28.03
C GLN A 262 4.92 9.04 -27.31
N ARG A 263 5.60 9.60 -26.30
CA ARG A 263 6.62 8.89 -25.51
C ARG A 263 6.01 7.83 -24.58
N LEU A 264 4.86 8.11 -23.98
CA LEU A 264 4.09 7.15 -23.17
C LEU A 264 3.53 6.02 -24.04
N GLY A 265 3.09 6.33 -25.25
CA GLY A 265 2.55 5.38 -26.22
C GLY A 265 1.08 5.03 -25.96
N GLU A 266 0.34 4.74 -27.03
CA GLU A 266 -1.12 4.55 -26.98
C GLU A 266 -1.59 3.41 -26.06
N LYS A 267 -0.73 2.41 -25.81
CA LYS A 267 -1.01 1.25 -24.95
C LYS A 267 -0.53 1.42 -23.51
N CYS A 268 -0.22 2.66 -23.10
CA CYS A 268 0.26 2.96 -21.76
C CYS A 268 -0.80 2.65 -20.69
N GLN A 269 -0.48 1.70 -19.83
CA GLN A 269 -1.26 1.28 -18.65
C GLN A 269 -0.61 1.83 -17.39
N ALA A 270 -0.86 3.10 -17.11
CA ALA A 270 -0.35 3.81 -15.94
C ALA A 270 -1.47 4.40 -15.07
N LEU A 271 -1.15 4.67 -13.82
CA LEU A 271 -1.98 5.44 -12.90
C LEU A 271 -1.24 6.72 -12.50
N PHE A 272 -1.82 7.88 -12.79
CA PHE A 272 -1.29 9.15 -12.31
C PHE A 272 -2.07 9.63 -11.08
N LEU A 273 -1.35 9.88 -9.99
CA LEU A 273 -1.86 10.52 -8.79
C LEU A 273 -1.53 12.02 -8.88
N ILE A 274 -2.49 12.84 -9.28
CA ILE A 274 -2.28 14.28 -9.46
C ILE A 274 -2.69 15.00 -8.17
N ASP A 275 -1.73 15.61 -7.48
CA ASP A 275 -1.96 16.27 -6.19
C ASP A 275 -2.07 17.79 -6.34
N ASN A 276 -2.87 18.41 -5.46
CA ASN A 276 -3.07 19.86 -5.36
C ASN A 276 -3.62 20.50 -6.65
N ALA A 277 -4.62 19.86 -7.27
CA ALA A 277 -5.17 20.38 -8.52
C ALA A 277 -6.04 21.65 -8.36
N GLU A 278 -6.32 22.09 -7.14
CA GLU A 278 -7.11 23.31 -6.90
C GLU A 278 -6.46 24.60 -7.42
N HIS A 279 -5.14 24.64 -7.63
CA HIS A 279 -4.43 25.88 -8.01
C HIS A 279 -4.60 26.28 -9.49
N ALA A 280 -4.98 25.33 -10.36
CA ALA A 280 -5.08 25.58 -11.80
C ALA A 280 -6.11 24.69 -12.51
N ILE A 281 -7.29 24.54 -11.90
CA ILE A 281 -8.34 23.60 -12.32
C ILE A 281 -8.62 23.59 -13.81
N ILE A 282 -8.74 24.77 -14.44
CA ILE A 282 -9.03 24.89 -15.88
C ILE A 282 -7.89 24.30 -16.72
N ASN A 283 -6.64 24.67 -16.42
CA ASN A 283 -5.48 24.25 -17.20
C ASN A 283 -5.14 22.77 -16.94
N ILE A 284 -5.26 22.33 -15.69
CA ILE A 284 -5.13 20.91 -15.32
C ILE A 284 -6.22 20.09 -16.01
N GLY A 285 -7.46 20.56 -16.00
CA GLY A 285 -8.57 19.92 -16.68
C GLY A 285 -8.32 19.73 -18.17
N ARG A 286 -7.77 20.73 -18.86
CA ARG A 286 -7.40 20.61 -20.29
C ARG A 286 -6.31 19.56 -20.51
N VAL A 287 -5.25 19.58 -19.71
CA VAL A 287 -4.15 18.61 -19.82
C VAL A 287 -4.63 17.18 -19.52
N VAL A 288 -5.36 16.99 -18.41
CA VAL A 288 -5.94 15.70 -18.00
C VAL A 288 -6.92 15.17 -19.04
N GLY A 289 -7.82 16.04 -19.54
CA GLY A 289 -8.79 15.67 -20.57
C GLY A 289 -8.12 15.21 -21.87
N ALA A 290 -7.06 15.90 -22.29
CA ALA A 290 -6.28 15.51 -23.47
C ALA A 290 -5.50 14.20 -23.26
N LEU A 291 -4.92 13.97 -22.08
CA LEU A 291 -4.24 12.72 -21.75
C LEU A 291 -5.21 11.52 -21.78
N ILE A 292 -6.38 11.65 -21.16
CA ILE A 292 -7.42 10.61 -21.16
C ILE A 292 -7.93 10.34 -22.58
N ALA A 293 -8.06 11.36 -23.42
CA ALA A 293 -8.47 11.18 -24.81
C ALA A 293 -7.40 10.43 -25.63
N ALA A 294 -6.12 10.70 -25.38
CA ALA A 294 -5.01 10.13 -26.14
C ALA A 294 -4.57 8.73 -25.67
N LEU A 295 -4.78 8.40 -24.39
CA LEU A 295 -4.25 7.19 -23.75
C LEU A 295 -5.38 6.35 -23.13
N PRO A 296 -6.02 5.45 -23.90
CA PRO A 296 -7.23 4.73 -23.48
C PRO A 296 -7.12 3.93 -22.17
N ASP A 297 -5.92 3.43 -21.85
CA ASP A 297 -5.70 2.63 -20.64
C ASP A 297 -5.09 3.43 -19.47
N LEU A 298 -4.85 4.73 -19.66
CA LEU A 298 -4.41 5.62 -18.58
C LEU A 298 -5.55 5.87 -17.60
N ARG A 299 -5.22 5.79 -16.30
CA ARG A 299 -6.09 6.21 -15.20
C ARG A 299 -5.49 7.35 -14.41
N ILE A 300 -6.35 8.20 -13.87
CA ILE A 300 -5.97 9.40 -13.13
C ILE A 300 -6.79 9.48 -11.84
N LEU A 301 -6.09 9.57 -10.71
CA LEU A 301 -6.64 9.91 -9.40
C LEU A 301 -6.15 11.29 -8.99
N THR A 302 -7.04 12.26 -8.96
CA THR A 302 -6.71 13.65 -8.64
C THR A 302 -7.11 13.98 -7.21
N THR A 303 -6.31 14.78 -6.49
CA THR A 303 -6.75 15.45 -5.26
C THR A 303 -6.97 16.93 -5.53
N SER A 304 -8.09 17.46 -5.04
CA SER A 304 -8.46 18.87 -5.22
C SER A 304 -9.43 19.34 -4.14
N ARG A 305 -9.64 20.66 -4.02
CA ARG A 305 -10.76 21.22 -3.22
C ARG A 305 -12.09 21.17 -3.96
N GLU A 306 -12.06 21.24 -5.28
CA GLU A 306 -13.25 21.24 -6.14
C GLU A 306 -12.99 20.40 -7.42
N PRO A 307 -14.03 19.90 -8.11
CA PRO A 307 -13.85 19.00 -9.25
C PRO A 307 -13.23 19.70 -10.47
N LEU A 308 -12.61 18.90 -11.35
CA LEU A 308 -12.03 19.37 -12.63
C LEU A 308 -13.09 19.73 -13.68
N ARG A 309 -14.34 19.29 -13.47
CA ARG A 309 -15.51 19.50 -14.34
C ARG A 309 -15.33 18.88 -15.72
N LEU A 310 -14.70 17.71 -15.77
CA LEU A 310 -14.49 16.95 -17.00
C LEU A 310 -15.59 15.92 -17.23
N ARG A 311 -15.86 15.60 -18.51
CA ARG A 311 -16.76 14.50 -18.85
C ARG A 311 -16.12 13.17 -18.46
N GLY A 312 -16.87 12.31 -17.78
CA GLY A 312 -16.36 11.03 -17.27
C GLY A 312 -15.59 11.16 -15.96
N GLU A 313 -15.49 12.35 -15.37
CA GLU A 313 -14.94 12.54 -14.02
C GLU A 313 -15.90 11.98 -12.97
N ARG A 314 -15.39 11.12 -12.10
CA ARG A 314 -16.09 10.66 -10.91
C ARG A 314 -15.57 11.39 -9.68
N VAL A 315 -16.45 12.12 -8.99
CA VAL A 315 -16.08 12.92 -7.83
C VAL A 315 -16.37 12.14 -6.54
N TYR A 316 -15.35 11.94 -5.71
CA TYR A 316 -15.51 11.36 -4.36
C TYR A 316 -15.19 12.41 -3.32
N ARG A 317 -16.15 12.64 -2.41
CA ARG A 317 -15.94 13.52 -1.27
C ARG A 317 -15.26 12.73 -0.16
N VAL A 318 -14.07 13.19 0.25
CA VAL A 318 -13.34 12.66 1.39
C VAL A 318 -13.82 13.39 2.65
N PRO A 319 -14.62 12.75 3.52
CA PRO A 319 -15.06 13.39 4.76
C PRO A 319 -13.91 13.48 5.78
N PRO A 320 -14.03 14.36 6.78
CA PRO A 320 -13.29 14.22 8.03
C PRO A 320 -13.51 12.84 8.66
N LEU A 321 -12.66 12.47 9.61
CA LEU A 321 -12.78 11.19 10.32
C LEU A 321 -14.02 11.17 11.20
N SER A 322 -14.60 9.98 11.40
CA SER A 322 -15.72 9.83 12.32
C SER A 322 -15.31 10.25 13.74
N VAL A 323 -16.19 11.00 14.41
CA VAL A 323 -16.03 11.49 15.78
C VAL A 323 -17.00 10.76 16.72
N PRO A 324 -16.64 10.53 17.99
CA PRO A 324 -17.51 9.87 18.94
C PRO A 324 -18.70 10.77 19.36
N PRO A 325 -19.81 10.20 19.87
CA PRO A 325 -20.91 10.97 20.47
C PRO A 325 -20.42 11.91 21.58
N SER A 326 -21.12 13.04 21.79
CA SER A 326 -20.73 14.06 22.77
C SER A 326 -20.81 13.59 24.23
N ASP A 327 -21.67 12.62 24.50
CA ASP A 327 -21.87 11.98 25.80
C ASP A 327 -20.97 10.75 25.99
N CYS A 328 -20.08 10.45 25.03
CA CYS A 328 -19.12 9.36 25.16
C CYS A 328 -18.15 9.61 26.32
N THR A 329 -18.11 8.69 27.28
CA THR A 329 -17.21 8.76 28.44
C THR A 329 -16.28 7.56 28.55
N THR A 330 -16.39 6.58 27.66
CA THR A 330 -15.61 5.34 27.70
C THR A 330 -14.49 5.37 26.67
N SER A 331 -13.38 4.74 27.00
CA SER A 331 -12.25 4.51 26.11
C SER A 331 -12.63 3.68 24.88
N GLU A 332 -13.48 2.67 25.06
CA GLU A 332 -14.01 1.83 23.97
C GLU A 332 -14.83 2.66 22.97
N GLY A 333 -15.78 3.47 23.46
CA GLY A 333 -16.61 4.32 22.59
C GLY A 333 -15.79 5.35 21.81
N LEU A 334 -14.74 5.89 22.42
CA LEU A 334 -13.80 6.80 21.75
C LEU A 334 -12.95 6.08 20.69
N LEU A 335 -12.44 4.88 20.99
CA LEU A 335 -11.66 4.09 20.05
C LEU A 335 -12.49 3.49 18.89
N GLY A 336 -13.81 3.39 19.06
CA GLY A 336 -14.73 3.07 17.97
C GLY A 336 -14.85 4.16 16.89
N SER A 337 -14.36 5.38 17.18
CA SER A 337 -14.27 6.48 16.23
C SER A 337 -12.90 6.54 15.54
N GLU A 338 -12.87 6.88 14.26
CA GLU A 338 -11.62 7.00 13.49
C GLU A 338 -10.74 8.13 14.04
N ALA A 339 -11.35 9.23 14.51
CA ALA A 339 -10.62 10.36 15.09
C ALA A 339 -9.93 9.97 16.41
N GLY A 340 -10.60 9.18 17.27
CA GLY A 340 -10.01 8.66 18.50
C GLY A 340 -8.87 7.68 18.24
N ALA A 341 -9.03 6.79 17.26
CA ALA A 341 -7.98 5.88 16.82
C ALA A 341 -6.75 6.63 16.28
N LEU A 342 -6.95 7.65 15.43
CA LEU A 342 -5.85 8.48 14.93
C LEU A 342 -5.16 9.23 16.07
N PHE A 343 -5.92 9.83 16.99
CA PHE A 343 -5.35 10.57 18.11
C PHE A 343 -4.44 9.68 18.96
N LEU A 344 -4.86 8.46 19.29
CA LEU A 344 -4.04 7.49 20.03
C LEU A 344 -2.75 7.14 19.27
N ASP A 345 -2.88 6.81 17.98
CA ASP A 345 -1.73 6.44 17.15
C ASP A 345 -0.69 7.57 17.09
N ARG A 346 -1.14 8.81 16.87
CA ARG A 346 -0.25 9.98 16.83
C ARG A 346 0.33 10.33 18.18
N ALA A 347 -0.45 10.24 19.26
CA ALA A 347 0.03 10.51 20.61
C ALA A 347 1.13 9.51 21.00
N ARG A 348 1.05 8.25 20.56
CA ARG A 348 2.08 7.22 20.80
C ARG A 348 3.40 7.46 20.06
N LEU A 349 3.38 8.21 18.96
CA LEU A 349 4.63 8.66 18.33
C LEU A 349 5.39 9.65 19.21
N ARG A 350 4.68 10.37 20.11
CA ARG A 350 5.27 11.34 21.03
C ARG A 350 5.54 10.76 22.42
N LEU A 351 4.60 9.97 22.93
CA LEU A 351 4.63 9.35 24.25
C LEU A 351 4.24 7.87 24.10
N PRO A 352 5.20 6.95 23.93
CA PRO A 352 4.96 5.55 23.57
C PRO A 352 3.97 4.80 24.48
N GLU A 353 3.99 5.11 25.77
CA GLU A 353 3.12 4.55 26.81
C GLU A 353 1.72 5.18 26.88
N PHE A 354 1.43 6.16 26.03
CA PHE A 354 0.12 6.80 26.00
C PHE A 354 -0.97 5.78 25.67
N ALA A 355 -2.04 5.83 26.46
CA ALA A 355 -3.21 5.02 26.32
C ALA A 355 -4.46 5.87 26.58
N ILE A 356 -5.49 5.63 25.78
CA ILE A 356 -6.83 6.13 26.06
C ILE A 356 -7.42 5.23 27.14
N ARG A 357 -7.84 5.84 28.24
CA ARG A 357 -8.46 5.22 29.41
C ARG A 357 -9.76 5.96 29.70
N ASP A 358 -10.68 5.33 30.42
CA ASP A 358 -11.95 5.98 30.77
C ASP A 358 -11.72 7.29 31.55
N SER A 359 -10.63 7.38 32.32
CA SER A 359 -10.23 8.60 33.05
C SER A 359 -9.88 9.79 32.17
N ASN A 360 -9.40 9.57 30.94
CA ASN A 360 -9.02 10.63 30.00
C ASN A 360 -9.88 10.66 28.72
N ALA A 361 -10.92 9.83 28.64
CA ALA A 361 -11.77 9.75 27.46
C ALA A 361 -12.54 11.06 27.20
N LYS A 362 -13.14 11.66 28.24
CA LYS A 362 -13.91 12.92 28.13
C LYS A 362 -13.13 14.08 27.49
N PRO A 363 -11.93 14.46 27.98
CA PRO A 363 -11.18 15.55 27.36
C PRO A 363 -10.73 15.22 25.93
N ILE A 364 -10.45 13.95 25.62
CA ILE A 364 -10.11 13.56 24.24
C ILE A 364 -11.32 13.64 23.32
N VAL A 365 -12.51 13.22 23.78
CA VAL A 365 -13.78 13.41 23.05
C VAL A 365 -14.01 14.88 22.72
N GLU A 366 -13.76 15.78 23.67
CA GLU A 366 -13.85 17.24 23.44
C GLU A 366 -12.86 17.72 22.38
N ILE A 367 -11.60 17.28 22.44
CA ILE A 367 -10.57 17.62 21.44
C ILE A 367 -10.98 17.15 20.05
N VAL A 368 -11.30 15.86 19.89
CA VAL A 368 -11.54 15.28 18.56
C VAL A 368 -12.79 15.86 17.90
N ARG A 369 -13.81 16.20 18.70
CA ARG A 369 -15.03 16.85 18.22
C ARG A 369 -14.81 18.31 17.85
N ARG A 370 -14.06 19.07 18.66
CA ARG A 370 -13.74 20.48 18.34
C ARG A 370 -12.85 20.64 17.13
N LEU A 371 -12.05 19.64 16.83
CA LEU A 371 -11.23 19.60 15.63
C LEU A 371 -11.99 18.99 14.44
N ASP A 372 -13.31 18.79 14.56
CA ASP A 372 -14.23 18.26 13.54
C ASP A 372 -13.75 16.97 12.85
N GLY A 373 -12.97 16.15 13.56
CA GLY A 373 -12.36 14.95 12.99
C GLY A 373 -11.35 15.22 11.87
N ILE A 374 -10.86 16.45 11.69
CA ILE A 374 -9.89 16.82 10.65
C ILE A 374 -8.53 16.19 11.00
N PRO A 375 -8.02 15.22 10.20
CA PRO A 375 -6.78 14.51 10.49
C PRO A 375 -5.63 15.43 10.86
N LEU A 376 -5.31 16.42 10.03
CA LEU A 376 -4.17 17.32 10.27
C LEU A 376 -4.26 18.03 11.65
N CYS A 377 -5.45 18.52 12.01
CA CYS A 377 -5.67 19.16 13.29
C CYS A 377 -5.48 18.17 14.46
N LEU A 378 -5.96 16.94 14.31
CA LEU A 378 -5.79 15.88 15.30
C LEU A 378 -4.31 15.50 15.48
N GLU A 379 -3.55 15.39 14.39
CA GLU A 379 -2.11 15.11 14.45
C GLU A 379 -1.36 16.21 15.21
N MET A 380 -1.68 17.48 14.94
CA MET A 380 -1.12 18.62 15.64
C MET A 380 -1.46 18.59 17.14
N ALA A 381 -2.72 18.34 17.50
CA ALA A 381 -3.14 18.23 18.90
C ALA A 381 -2.43 17.07 19.62
N ALA A 382 -2.41 15.88 19.02
CA ALA A 382 -1.77 14.70 19.59
C ALA A 382 -0.27 14.86 19.81
N SER A 383 0.42 15.67 18.97
CA SER A 383 1.84 15.98 19.13
C SER A 383 2.17 16.71 20.46
N HIS A 384 1.18 17.35 21.07
CA HIS A 384 1.34 18.08 22.33
C HIS A 384 1.16 17.22 23.58
N VAL A 385 0.68 15.96 23.47
CA VAL A 385 0.33 15.10 24.62
C VAL A 385 1.50 14.87 25.58
N GLY A 386 2.75 14.84 25.08
CA GLY A 386 3.93 14.70 25.94
C GLY A 386 4.28 15.95 26.77
N TYR A 387 3.68 17.10 26.46
CA TYR A 387 3.90 18.38 27.14
C TYR A 387 2.66 18.91 27.85
N LEU A 388 1.49 18.63 27.28
CA LEU A 388 0.18 19.04 27.76
C LEU A 388 -0.68 17.78 27.90
N GLY A 389 -1.21 17.53 29.08
CA GLY A 389 -2.20 16.45 29.25
C GLY A 389 -3.45 16.70 28.40
N PRO A 390 -4.25 15.67 28.06
CA PRO A 390 -5.48 15.84 27.28
C PRO A 390 -6.42 16.94 27.82
N GLU A 391 -6.54 17.06 29.15
CA GLU A 391 -7.35 18.09 29.81
C GLU A 391 -6.87 19.51 29.46
N GLN A 392 -5.55 19.72 29.45
CA GLN A 392 -4.95 21.02 29.14
C GLN A 392 -5.06 21.37 27.66
N ILE A 393 -4.96 20.37 26.77
CA ILE A 393 -5.17 20.56 25.33
C ILE A 393 -6.64 20.97 25.08
N ALA A 394 -7.59 20.27 25.69
CA ALA A 394 -9.02 20.58 25.57
C ALA A 394 -9.34 22.00 26.05
N ALA A 395 -8.82 22.41 27.21
CA ALA A 395 -8.99 23.75 27.76
C ALA A 395 -8.44 24.84 26.82
N ARG A 396 -7.23 24.67 26.27
CA ARG A 396 -6.63 25.66 25.35
C ARG A 396 -7.36 25.78 24.02
N LEU A 397 -8.00 24.71 23.55
CA LEU A 397 -8.88 24.78 22.39
C LEU A 397 -10.13 25.61 22.71
N HIS A 398 -10.63 25.57 23.96
CA HIS A 398 -11.74 26.42 24.37
C HIS A 398 -11.39 27.91 24.25
N ASP A 399 -10.24 28.29 24.81
CA ASP A 399 -9.82 29.70 24.90
C ASP A 399 -9.56 30.34 23.52
N ARG A 400 -8.97 29.59 22.58
CA ARG A 400 -8.66 30.13 21.24
C ARG A 400 -9.90 30.38 20.37
N PHE A 401 -10.94 29.55 20.50
CA PHE A 401 -12.19 29.76 19.77
C PHE A 401 -13.12 30.74 20.49
N ALA A 402 -13.05 30.86 21.82
CA ALA A 402 -13.68 31.97 22.55
C ALA A 402 -13.11 33.32 22.10
N LEU A 403 -11.80 33.40 21.84
CA LEU A 403 -11.12 34.57 21.26
C LEU A 403 -11.50 34.88 19.81
N LEU A 404 -12.09 33.94 19.07
CA LEU A 404 -12.64 34.14 17.72
C LEU A 404 -14.15 34.38 17.72
N GLY A 405 -14.80 34.25 18.88
CA GLY A 405 -16.25 34.33 19.05
C GLY A 405 -16.73 35.61 19.74
N THR A 406 -15.85 36.58 20.00
CA THR A 406 -16.22 37.90 20.53
C THR A 406 -15.83 38.98 19.53
N ASP A 407 -16.76 39.33 18.64
CA ASP A 407 -17.01 40.67 18.11
C ASP A 407 -18.24 40.60 17.18
N ASP A 408 -19.43 40.79 17.76
CA ASP A 408 -20.57 41.54 17.20
C ASP A 408 -21.79 41.39 18.13
N ALA A 409 -21.72 42.07 19.28
CA ALA A 409 -22.88 42.61 19.97
C ALA A 409 -22.39 43.72 20.91
N ASP A 410 -22.93 44.93 20.70
CA ASP A 410 -22.82 46.14 21.51
C ASP A 410 -21.59 47.04 21.29
N VAL A 411 -21.68 47.95 20.29
CA VAL A 411 -21.94 49.41 20.43
C VAL A 411 -22.12 50.05 19.06
#